data_AF-A0A7R9QJ27-F1
#
_entry.id   AF-A0A7R9QJ27-F1
#
_cell.length_a   1.000
_cell.length_b   1.000
_cell.length_c   1.000
_cell.angle_alpha   90.00
_cell.angle_beta   90.00
_cell.angle_gamma   90.00
#
_symmetry.space_group_name_H-M   'P 1'
#
loop_
_entity.id
_entity.type
_entity.pdbx_description
1 polymer ?
#
loop_
_entity_poly.entity_id
_entity_poly.type
_entity_poly.pdbx_seq_one_letter_code
_entity_poly.pdbx_strand_id
1 'polypeptide(L)'
;ISGRNPNATNAGSLSEEEKDLMNRVVRVSVPTTRTRLETVTGVNEISSSEIFAQRLQSFYPSCSVPNHTDPIRWNQMADNEMKLYYDITFPRSVDSRNVVTAVSAKLRLFKFNDPPNERITANNNMGNTVSDRVYQMSSQEGLTVSLYQYMRPLRPNRREKKRLLDSRTVAWNKRGYIEFNIINAINYWQNNP
;
A
#
# COMPACT_ATOMS: atom_id res chain seq x y z
N ILE A 1 -20.75 -9.51 45.28
CA ILE A 1 -21.49 -9.69 44.00
C ILE A 1 -21.03 -8.53 43.10
N SER A 2 -19.98 -8.73 42.30
CA SER A 2 -20.02 -9.10 40.87
C SER A 2 -20.73 -8.02 40.02
N GLY A 3 -20.17 -7.50 38.92
CA GLY A 3 -19.30 -8.20 37.99
C GLY A 3 -18.34 -7.31 37.19
N ARG A 4 -17.17 -7.90 36.94
CA ARG A 4 -16.27 -7.55 35.84
C ARG A 4 -16.89 -8.10 34.55
N ASN A 5 -16.92 -7.27 33.52
CA ASN A 5 -17.32 -7.63 32.17
C ASN A 5 -16.18 -8.43 31.50
N PRO A 6 -16.36 -9.71 31.12
CA PRO A 6 -15.27 -10.56 30.63
C PRO A 6 -15.10 -10.59 29.10
N ASN A 7 -15.65 -9.62 28.35
CA ASN A 7 -15.56 -9.61 26.88
C ASN A 7 -14.67 -8.48 26.31
N ALA A 8 -13.45 -8.34 26.84
CA ALA A 8 -12.38 -7.68 26.11
C ALA A 8 -11.69 -8.74 25.22
N THR A 9 -12.25 -8.98 24.04
CA THR A 9 -11.62 -9.82 23.01
C THR A 9 -10.33 -9.13 22.58
N ASN A 10 -9.20 -9.79 22.88
CA ASN A 10 -7.88 -9.44 22.40
C ASN A 10 -7.91 -9.29 20.87
N ALA A 11 -7.82 -8.04 20.39
CA ALA A 11 -7.35 -7.78 19.04
C ALA A 11 -5.95 -8.41 18.95
N GLY A 12 -5.75 -9.31 17.99
CA GLY A 12 -4.50 -10.03 17.82
C GLY A 12 -3.31 -9.07 17.84
N SER A 13 -2.52 -9.15 18.91
CA SER A 13 -1.32 -8.34 19.07
C SER A 13 -0.34 -8.75 17.99
N LEU A 14 0.05 -7.80 17.13
CA LEU A 14 1.16 -7.96 16.19
C LEU A 14 2.40 -8.46 16.93
N SER A 15 3.05 -9.50 16.41
CA SER A 15 4.30 -10.03 16.95
C SER A 15 5.40 -8.97 16.90
N GLU A 16 6.36 -9.05 17.83
CA GLU A 16 7.52 -8.12 17.84
C GLU A 16 8.34 -8.21 16.55
N GLU A 17 8.33 -9.37 15.87
CA GLU A 17 8.94 -9.55 14.55
C GLU A 17 8.18 -8.80 13.44
N GLU A 18 6.84 -8.79 13.48
CA GLU A 18 6.01 -8.00 12.56
C GLU A 18 6.17 -6.48 12.80
N LYS A 19 6.38 -6.06 14.06
CA LYS A 19 6.70 -4.67 14.41
C LYS A 19 8.12 -4.29 13.95
N ASP A 20 9.10 -5.17 14.10
CA ASP A 20 10.47 -4.94 13.61
C ASP A 20 10.51 -4.84 12.08
N LEU A 21 9.75 -5.67 11.37
CA LEU A 21 9.57 -5.56 9.91
C LEU A 21 8.96 -4.23 9.48
N MET A 22 8.03 -3.65 10.27
CA MET A 22 7.52 -2.30 10.02
C MET A 22 8.58 -1.21 10.32
N ASN A 23 9.39 -1.38 11.37
CA ASN A 23 10.35 -0.39 11.83
C ASN A 23 11.69 -0.41 11.06
N ARG A 24 12.03 -1.51 10.37
CA ARG A 24 13.28 -1.67 9.61
C ARG A 24 13.43 -0.74 8.40
N VAL A 25 12.38 -0.01 8.02
CA VAL A 25 12.38 0.89 6.85
C VAL A 25 12.96 2.29 7.16
N VAL A 26 13.30 2.60 8.42
CA VAL A 26 13.75 3.95 8.83
C VAL A 26 15.28 4.06 9.08
N ARG A 27 16.09 3.08 8.68
CA ARG A 27 17.56 3.26 8.69
C ARG A 27 18.03 3.89 7.38
N VAL A 28 17.98 5.22 7.33
CA VAL A 28 18.67 6.02 6.31
C VAL A 28 20.17 5.93 6.60
N SER A 29 20.85 4.96 5.99
CA SER A 29 22.30 5.01 5.82
C SER A 29 22.60 5.75 4.51
N VAL A 30 23.07 6.99 4.62
CA VAL A 30 23.69 7.70 3.51
C VAL A 30 25.04 7.02 3.25
N PRO A 31 25.30 6.42 2.07
CA PRO A 31 26.65 5.97 1.75
C PRO A 31 27.49 7.19 1.37
N THR A 32 28.36 7.63 2.28
CA THR A 32 29.47 8.51 1.94
C THR A 32 30.53 7.68 1.23
N THR A 33 30.52 7.63 -0.09
CA THR A 33 31.64 7.11 -0.86
C THR A 33 32.82 8.07 -0.73
N ARG A 34 33.73 7.79 0.22
CA ARG A 34 35.09 8.37 0.22
C ARG A 34 35.94 7.56 -0.75
N THR A 35 36.03 8.01 -2.00
CA THR A 35 36.98 7.46 -2.96
C THR A 35 38.38 7.97 -2.61
N ARG A 36 39.28 7.05 -2.31
CA ARG A 36 40.71 7.24 -2.03
C ARG A 36 41.41 7.73 -3.33
N LEU A 37 42.24 8.76 -3.21
CA LEU A 37 43.04 9.32 -4.31
C LEU A 37 44.09 8.32 -4.80
N GLU A 38 43.98 7.91 -6.06
CA GLU A 38 45.13 7.47 -6.87
C GLU A 38 45.21 8.38 -8.10
N THR A 39 46.30 9.14 -8.15
CA THR A 39 46.66 10.06 -9.24
C THR A 39 47.11 9.26 -10.47
N VAL A 40 46.30 9.28 -11.53
CA VAL A 40 46.77 9.07 -12.91
C VAL A 40 46.20 10.18 -13.78
N THR A 41 47.12 10.94 -14.35
CA THR A 41 46.94 12.10 -15.22
C THR A 41 46.26 11.71 -16.53
N GLY A 42 45.14 12.35 -16.88
CA GLY A 42 44.53 12.24 -18.20
C GLY A 42 43.26 13.09 -18.30
N VAL A 43 43.26 14.01 -19.25
CA VAL A 43 42.21 15.01 -19.52
C VAL A 43 40.84 14.33 -19.64
N ASN A 44 39.91 14.73 -18.79
CA ASN A 44 38.48 14.77 -19.10
C ASN A 44 37.88 15.94 -18.32
N GLU A 45 37.21 16.82 -19.05
CA GLU A 45 36.41 17.91 -18.52
C GLU A 45 35.60 17.41 -17.33
N ILE A 46 35.69 18.15 -16.23
CA ILE A 46 34.90 17.90 -15.01
C ILE A 46 33.45 18.13 -15.41
N SER A 47 32.79 17.08 -15.89
CA SER A 47 31.34 16.94 -15.79
C SER A 47 31.04 17.16 -14.32
N SER A 48 30.45 18.31 -14.01
CA SER A 48 29.93 18.64 -12.69
C SER A 48 29.33 17.38 -12.10
N SER A 49 29.91 16.87 -11.01
CA SER A 49 29.41 15.66 -10.37
C SER A 49 27.98 15.94 -9.93
N GLU A 50 27.01 15.50 -10.72
CA GLU A 50 25.61 15.52 -10.34
C GLU A 50 25.46 14.60 -9.13
N ILE A 51 25.37 15.20 -7.94
CA ILE A 51 25.19 14.47 -6.70
C ILE A 51 23.73 14.05 -6.64
N PHE A 52 23.44 12.82 -7.02
CA PHE A 52 22.11 12.23 -6.86
C PHE A 52 21.95 11.67 -5.45
N ALA A 53 21.04 12.25 -4.68
CA ALA A 53 20.61 11.70 -3.40
C ALA A 53 19.26 10.99 -3.58
N GLN A 54 19.22 9.67 -3.36
CA GLN A 54 17.96 8.93 -3.33
C GLN A 54 17.40 8.93 -1.91
N ARG A 55 16.12 9.28 -1.77
CA ARG A 55 15.39 9.20 -0.50
C ARG A 55 14.19 8.26 -0.65
N LEU A 56 14.02 7.37 0.31
CA LEU A 56 12.80 6.60 0.47
C LEU A 56 11.85 7.36 1.40
N GLN A 57 10.59 7.47 0.99
CA GLN A 57 9.53 8.06 1.80
C GLN A 57 8.29 7.15 1.76
N SER A 58 7.78 6.83 2.95
CA SER A 58 6.57 6.04 3.13
C SER A 58 5.42 6.96 3.56
N PHE A 59 4.23 6.65 3.08
CA PHE A 59 2.99 7.35 3.44
C PHE A 59 1.96 6.32 3.88
N TYR A 60 1.14 6.68 4.85
CA TYR A 60 0.07 5.83 5.37
C TYR A 60 -1.29 6.41 4.98
N PRO A 61 -2.32 5.57 4.80
CA PRO A 61 -3.64 6.05 4.45
C PRO A 61 -4.22 6.91 5.57
N SER A 62 -4.91 7.98 5.20
CA SER A 62 -5.67 8.82 6.12
C SER A 62 -7.07 8.24 6.37
N CYS A 63 -7.59 8.46 7.57
CA CYS A 63 -8.98 8.18 7.93
C CYS A 63 -9.93 9.34 7.59
N SER A 64 -9.42 10.46 7.04
CA SER A 64 -10.23 11.61 6.64
C SER A 64 -10.87 11.43 5.27
N VAL A 65 -11.97 12.14 5.05
CA VAL A 65 -12.59 12.25 3.71
C VAL A 65 -11.72 13.20 2.86
N PRO A 66 -11.39 12.85 1.60
CA PRO A 66 -10.62 13.74 0.74
C PRO A 66 -11.31 15.09 0.51
N ASN A 67 -10.53 16.13 0.28
CA ASN A 67 -11.07 17.47 0.00
C ASN A 67 -12.05 17.44 -1.19
N HIS A 68 -13.13 18.23 -1.07
CA HIS A 68 -14.18 18.37 -2.09
C HIS A 68 -14.90 17.06 -2.49
N THR A 69 -14.83 16.04 -1.64
CA THR A 69 -15.50 14.75 -1.80
C THR A 69 -16.74 14.70 -0.90
N ASP A 70 -17.85 14.23 -1.45
CA ASP A 70 -19.08 14.00 -0.69
C ASP A 70 -18.89 12.86 0.35
N PRO A 71 -19.09 13.12 1.66
CA PRO A 71 -18.83 12.13 2.70
C PRO A 71 -19.72 10.89 2.61
N ILE A 72 -20.98 11.06 2.20
CA ILE A 72 -21.93 9.95 2.10
C ILE A 72 -21.46 8.98 1.02
N ARG A 73 -21.12 9.50 -0.17
CA ARG A 73 -20.58 8.69 -1.27
C ARG A 73 -19.18 8.13 -1.01
N TRP A 74 -18.35 8.82 -0.23
CA TRP A 74 -17.06 8.29 0.20
C TRP A 74 -17.27 7.03 1.05
N ASN A 75 -18.17 7.12 2.04
CA ASN A 75 -18.43 6.03 2.98
C ASN A 75 -19.29 4.90 2.40
N GLN A 76 -20.04 5.15 1.32
CA GLN A 76 -20.79 4.11 0.63
C GLN A 76 -19.84 3.22 -0.19
N MET A 77 -19.41 2.10 0.38
CA MET A 77 -18.58 1.09 -0.30
C MET A 77 -19.42 -0.13 -0.66
N ALA A 78 -19.19 -0.70 -1.83
CA ALA A 78 -19.71 -2.02 -2.16
C ALA A 78 -18.89 -3.11 -1.44
N ASP A 79 -19.46 -4.30 -1.27
CA ASP A 79 -18.86 -5.39 -0.47
C ASP A 79 -17.44 -5.79 -0.92
N ASN A 80 -17.10 -5.56 -2.21
CA ASN A 80 -15.81 -5.91 -2.81
C ASN A 80 -14.93 -4.69 -3.12
N GLU A 81 -15.24 -3.53 -2.54
CA GLU A 81 -14.48 -2.29 -2.74
C GLU A 81 -13.92 -1.75 -1.41
N MET A 82 -12.70 -1.21 -1.49
CA MET A 82 -12.11 -0.42 -0.42
C MET A 82 -11.64 0.91 -1.01
N LYS A 83 -11.89 2.01 -0.30
CA LYS A 83 -11.39 3.33 -0.67
C LYS A 83 -10.30 3.75 0.31
N LEU A 84 -9.16 4.16 -0.23
CA LEU A 84 -8.02 4.67 0.53
C LEU A 84 -7.74 6.10 0.08
N TYR A 85 -7.47 6.97 1.05
CA TYR A 85 -7.00 8.32 0.82
C TYR A 85 -5.59 8.47 1.38
N TYR A 86 -4.70 9.14 0.63
CA TYR A 86 -3.35 9.45 1.07
C TYR A 86 -3.15 10.95 0.94
N ASP A 87 -2.74 11.59 2.04
CA ASP A 87 -2.30 12.97 2.02
C ASP A 87 -0.80 13.00 1.73
N ILE A 88 -0.46 13.24 0.46
CA ILE A 88 0.92 13.15 -0.05
C ILE A 88 1.40 14.56 -0.38
N THR A 89 2.41 15.01 0.35
CA THR A 89 3.13 16.25 0.01
C THR A 89 4.35 15.91 -0.83
N PHE A 90 4.35 16.36 -2.09
CA PHE A 90 5.53 16.28 -2.94
C PHE A 90 6.45 17.48 -2.65
N PRO A 91 7.73 17.25 -2.31
CA PRO A 91 8.68 18.33 -2.19
C PRO A 91 8.78 19.04 -3.55
N ARG A 92 8.42 20.32 -3.59
CA ARG A 92 8.58 21.14 -4.79
C ARG A 92 10.03 21.56 -4.87
N SER A 93 10.64 21.39 -6.04
CA SER A 93 11.91 22.08 -6.26
C SER A 93 11.65 23.58 -6.29
N VAL A 94 12.35 24.30 -5.41
CA VAL A 94 12.31 25.77 -5.37
C VAL A 94 13.17 26.36 -6.50
N ASP A 95 14.11 25.58 -7.05
CA ASP A 95 15.07 26.04 -8.05
C ASP A 95 15.23 25.01 -9.19
N SER A 96 15.40 25.47 -10.42
CA SER A 96 15.51 24.58 -11.61
C SER A 96 16.68 23.60 -11.54
N ARG A 97 17.64 23.85 -10.64
CA ARG A 97 18.85 23.05 -10.39
C ARG A 97 18.63 21.85 -9.47
N ASN A 98 17.54 21.81 -8.68
CA ASN A 98 17.27 20.75 -7.70
C ASN A 98 16.06 19.90 -8.09
N VAL A 99 16.12 19.24 -9.25
CA VAL A 99 14.97 18.45 -9.74
C VAL A 99 14.75 17.21 -8.87
N VAL A 100 13.59 17.12 -8.22
CA VAL A 100 13.16 15.93 -7.49
C VAL A 100 12.20 15.13 -8.35
N THR A 101 12.61 13.93 -8.77
CA THR A 101 11.77 13.02 -9.56
C THR A 101 11.48 11.74 -8.79
N ALA A 102 10.25 11.24 -8.89
CA ALA A 102 9.95 9.89 -8.42
C ALA A 102 10.54 8.85 -9.38
N VAL A 103 11.43 8.00 -8.88
CA VAL A 103 12.05 6.91 -9.67
C VAL A 103 11.30 5.57 -9.52
N SER A 104 10.62 5.39 -8.39
CA SER A 104 9.79 4.21 -8.13
C SER A 104 8.71 4.55 -7.11
N ALA A 105 7.56 3.89 -7.20
CA ALA A 105 6.51 4.02 -6.20
C ALA A 105 5.68 2.74 -6.15
N LYS A 106 5.41 2.27 -4.93
CA LYS A 106 4.67 1.04 -4.68
C LYS A 106 3.59 1.28 -3.65
N LEU A 107 2.37 0.83 -3.93
CA LEU A 107 1.34 0.63 -2.92
C LEU A 107 1.47 -0.78 -2.37
N ARG A 108 1.53 -0.92 -1.04
CA ARG A 108 1.62 -2.21 -0.35
C ARG A 108 0.34 -2.46 0.43
N LEU A 109 -0.38 -3.52 0.10
CA LEU A 109 -1.56 -3.97 0.84
C LEU A 109 -1.21 -5.29 1.55
N PHE A 110 -1.56 -5.41 2.83
CA PHE A 110 -1.36 -6.66 3.56
C PHE A 110 -2.61 -7.53 3.46
N LYS A 111 -2.45 -8.74 2.92
CA LYS A 111 -3.51 -9.75 2.89
C LYS A 111 -3.40 -10.66 4.11
N PHE A 112 -4.48 -10.73 4.87
CA PHE A 112 -4.65 -11.71 5.95
C PHE A 112 -4.99 -13.10 5.36
N ASN A 113 -4.58 -14.17 6.06
CA ASN A 113 -4.98 -15.53 5.72
C ASN A 113 -6.41 -15.74 6.19
N ASP A 114 -7.35 -15.68 5.26
CA ASP A 114 -8.78 -15.92 5.46
C ASP A 114 -9.46 -14.99 6.50
N PRO A 115 -10.78 -14.77 6.42
CA PRO A 115 -11.47 -13.92 7.37
C PRO A 115 -11.31 -14.46 8.79
N PRO A 116 -11.08 -13.60 9.80
CA PRO A 116 -11.31 -13.98 11.18
C PRO A 116 -12.79 -14.34 11.28
N ASN A 117 -13.10 -15.62 11.44
CA ASN A 117 -14.42 -16.17 11.72
C ASN A 117 -15.31 -16.50 10.50
N GLU A 118 -14.93 -17.51 9.71
CA GLU A 118 -15.88 -18.61 9.57
C GLU A 118 -15.71 -19.50 10.80
N ARG A 119 -16.45 -19.17 11.88
CA ARG A 119 -16.85 -20.23 12.80
C ARG A 119 -17.67 -21.19 11.95
N ILE A 120 -17.05 -22.28 11.54
CA ILE A 120 -17.74 -23.48 11.12
C ILE A 120 -18.56 -23.89 12.35
N THR A 121 -19.75 -23.32 12.51
CA THR A 121 -20.82 -24.01 13.21
C THR A 121 -21.09 -25.19 12.30
N ALA A 122 -20.41 -26.29 12.59
CA ALA A 122 -20.76 -27.58 12.03
C ALA A 122 -22.20 -27.85 12.50
N ASN A 123 -23.18 -27.38 11.71
CA ASN A 123 -24.48 -27.99 11.74
C ASN A 123 -24.21 -29.42 11.28
N ASN A 124 -24.14 -30.33 12.24
CA ASN A 124 -23.76 -31.74 12.14
C ASN A 124 -24.76 -32.56 11.29
N ASN A 125 -25.24 -32.04 10.17
CA ASN A 125 -26.26 -32.65 9.32
C ASN A 125 -25.94 -32.46 7.82
N MET A 126 -24.72 -32.78 7.38
CA MET A 126 -24.43 -33.36 6.06
C MET A 126 -22.92 -33.52 5.91
N GLY A 127 -22.48 -34.72 5.56
CA GLY A 127 -21.08 -35.18 5.54
C GLY A 127 -20.15 -34.51 4.52
N ASN A 128 -20.03 -33.18 4.57
CA ASN A 128 -18.91 -32.46 3.96
C ASN A 128 -17.81 -32.28 5.00
N THR A 129 -16.70 -32.97 4.82
CA THR A 129 -15.55 -32.82 5.72
C THR A 129 -14.94 -31.42 5.52
N VAL A 130 -14.35 -30.85 6.58
CA VAL A 130 -13.61 -29.56 6.50
C VAL A 130 -12.56 -29.59 5.39
N SER A 131 -12.00 -30.77 5.13
CA SER A 131 -11.07 -31.06 4.03
C SER A 131 -11.69 -30.73 2.66
N ASP A 132 -12.91 -31.20 2.38
CA ASP A 132 -13.56 -31.02 1.08
C ASP A 132 -13.83 -29.55 0.75
N ARG A 133 -14.13 -28.72 1.75
CA ARG A 133 -14.32 -27.27 1.57
C ARG A 133 -13.01 -26.53 1.34
N VAL A 134 -11.93 -26.91 2.05
CA VAL A 134 -10.58 -26.37 1.81
C VAL A 134 -10.09 -26.74 0.42
N TYR A 135 -10.36 -27.96 -0.05
CA TYR A 135 -10.06 -28.39 -1.42
C TYR A 135 -10.93 -27.66 -2.47
N GLN A 136 -12.22 -27.43 -2.20
CA GLN A 136 -13.11 -26.63 -3.07
C GLN A 136 -12.73 -25.15 -3.15
N MET A 137 -12.17 -24.55 -2.09
CA MET A 137 -11.60 -23.20 -2.16
C MET A 137 -10.24 -23.18 -2.84
N SER A 138 -9.46 -24.27 -2.76
CA SER A 138 -8.16 -24.39 -3.42
C SER A 138 -8.24 -24.51 -4.95
N SER A 139 -9.40 -24.91 -5.49
CA SER A 139 -9.67 -24.96 -6.93
C SER A 139 -10.23 -23.64 -7.49
N GLN A 140 -10.58 -22.67 -6.65
CA GLN A 140 -10.95 -21.34 -7.10
C GLN A 140 -9.69 -20.59 -7.55
N GLU A 141 -9.74 -20.10 -8.80
CA GLU A 141 -8.78 -19.14 -9.33
C GLU A 141 -8.60 -18.00 -8.31
N GLY A 142 -7.35 -17.59 -8.04
CA GLY A 142 -7.03 -16.72 -6.91
C GLY A 142 -7.82 -15.40 -6.83
N LEU A 143 -7.72 -14.71 -5.69
CA LEU A 143 -8.33 -13.40 -5.48
C LEU A 143 -7.70 -12.36 -6.42
N THR A 144 -8.48 -11.83 -7.35
CA THR A 144 -8.03 -10.74 -8.22
C THR A 144 -8.29 -9.39 -7.57
N VAL A 145 -7.21 -8.65 -7.31
CA VAL A 145 -7.24 -7.31 -6.72
C VAL A 145 -6.90 -6.30 -7.80
N SER A 146 -7.85 -5.41 -8.10
CA SER A 146 -7.67 -4.33 -9.08
C SER A 146 -7.58 -2.99 -8.38
N LEU A 147 -6.52 -2.23 -8.67
CA LEU A 147 -6.26 -0.92 -8.09
C LEU A 147 -6.70 0.19 -9.03
N TYR A 148 -7.54 1.10 -8.55
CA TYR A 148 -8.03 2.23 -9.32
C TYR A 148 -7.64 3.57 -8.69
N GLN A 149 -7.30 4.55 -9.53
CA GLN A 149 -7.12 5.95 -9.16
C GLN A 149 -8.40 6.74 -9.45
N TYR A 150 -8.90 7.49 -8.47
CA TYR A 150 -9.92 8.50 -8.71
C TYR A 150 -9.33 9.70 -9.47
N MET A 151 -9.92 10.03 -10.61
CA MET A 151 -9.51 11.16 -11.45
C MET A 151 -10.28 12.44 -11.12
N ARG A 152 -11.35 12.34 -10.32
CA ARG A 152 -12.19 13.46 -9.86
C ARG A 152 -12.75 13.16 -8.46
N PRO A 153 -12.98 14.18 -7.61
CA PRO A 153 -13.67 14.00 -6.34
C PRO A 153 -15.08 13.43 -6.52
N LEU A 154 -15.53 12.61 -5.56
CA LEU A 154 -16.88 12.07 -5.58
C LEU A 154 -17.88 13.17 -5.25
N ARG A 155 -18.92 13.30 -6.06
CA ARG A 155 -19.99 14.29 -5.89
C ARG A 155 -21.36 13.65 -6.08
N PRO A 156 -22.41 14.21 -5.48
CA PRO A 156 -23.78 13.82 -5.81
C PRO A 156 -24.04 14.05 -7.30
N ASN A 157 -24.86 13.19 -7.91
CA ASN A 157 -25.30 13.28 -9.31
C ASN A 157 -24.16 13.31 -10.35
N ARG A 158 -22.96 12.82 -10.00
CA ARG A 158 -21.84 12.67 -10.94
C ARG A 158 -21.36 11.23 -10.99
N ARG A 159 -21.11 10.74 -12.20
CA ARG A 159 -20.49 9.43 -12.40
C ARG A 159 -19.05 9.45 -11.90
N GLU A 160 -18.65 8.38 -11.23
CA GLU A 160 -17.28 8.20 -10.76
C GLU A 160 -16.35 8.08 -11.97
N LYS A 161 -15.27 8.87 -11.97
CA LYS A 161 -14.22 8.79 -12.99
C LYS A 161 -13.00 8.14 -12.36
N LYS A 162 -12.79 6.85 -12.64
CA LYS A 162 -11.68 6.03 -12.16
C LYS A 162 -10.76 5.65 -13.33
N ARG A 163 -9.47 5.44 -13.06
CA ARG A 163 -8.49 4.87 -13.99
C ARG A 163 -7.83 3.64 -13.35
N LEU A 164 -7.79 2.51 -14.05
CA LEU A 164 -7.07 1.33 -13.57
C LEU A 164 -5.56 1.64 -13.53
N LEU A 165 -4.92 1.31 -12.41
CA LEU A 165 -3.47 1.44 -12.24
C LEU A 165 -2.76 0.10 -12.43
N ASP A 166 -3.22 -0.94 -11.73
CA ASP A 166 -2.64 -2.28 -11.73
C ASP A 166 -3.74 -3.29 -11.35
N SER A 167 -3.60 -4.54 -11.76
CA SER A 167 -4.51 -5.64 -11.40
C SER A 167 -3.72 -6.94 -11.25
N ARG A 168 -3.95 -7.66 -10.15
CA ARG A 168 -3.18 -8.86 -9.82
C ARG A 168 -4.06 -9.94 -9.22
N THR A 169 -3.92 -11.15 -9.72
CA THR A 169 -4.48 -12.36 -9.11
C THR A 169 -3.52 -12.89 -8.05
N VAL A 170 -4.03 -13.09 -6.84
CA VAL A 170 -3.27 -13.53 -5.68
C VAL A 170 -3.87 -14.83 -5.18
N ALA A 171 -3.03 -15.84 -4.97
CA ALA A 171 -3.49 -17.12 -4.43
C ALA A 171 -4.28 -16.92 -3.13
N TRP A 172 -5.38 -17.66 -3.00
CA TRP A 172 -6.31 -17.51 -1.88
C TRP A 172 -5.63 -17.71 -0.52
N ASN A 173 -4.72 -18.68 -0.45
CA ASN A 173 -3.94 -19.03 0.73
C ASN A 173 -2.72 -18.13 0.99
N LYS A 174 -2.45 -17.12 0.15
CA LYS A 174 -1.29 -16.24 0.35
C LYS A 174 -1.51 -15.28 1.51
N ARG A 175 -0.59 -15.27 2.48
CA ARG A 175 -0.44 -14.22 3.49
C ARG A 175 0.59 -13.20 3.06
N GLY A 176 0.43 -11.96 3.52
CA GLY A 176 1.50 -10.98 3.51
C GLY A 176 1.27 -9.84 2.53
N TYR A 177 2.33 -9.11 2.25
CA TYR A 177 2.26 -7.92 1.41
C TYR A 177 2.07 -8.26 -0.07
N ILE A 178 1.14 -7.56 -0.69
CA ILE A 178 0.91 -7.48 -2.12
C ILE A 178 1.35 -6.08 -2.55
N GLU A 179 2.28 -6.02 -3.50
CA GLU A 179 2.80 -4.75 -4.03
C GLU A 179 2.18 -4.44 -5.39
N PHE A 180 1.72 -3.20 -5.56
CA PHE A 180 1.23 -2.65 -6.82
C PHE A 180 2.14 -1.52 -7.27
N ASN A 181 2.48 -1.46 -8.55
CA ASN A 181 3.28 -0.35 -9.09
C ASN A 181 2.37 0.86 -9.34
N ILE A 182 2.68 1.99 -8.70
CA ILE A 182 1.86 3.21 -8.79
C ILE A 182 2.64 4.42 -9.32
N ILE A 183 3.82 4.21 -9.93
CA ILE A 183 4.69 5.31 -10.38
C ILE A 183 3.98 6.27 -11.33
N ASN A 184 3.11 5.76 -12.21
CA ASN A 184 2.33 6.58 -13.14
C ASN A 184 1.31 7.48 -12.42
N ALA A 185 0.74 7.03 -11.31
CA ALA A 185 -0.16 7.85 -10.49
C ALA A 185 0.62 8.96 -9.77
N ILE A 186 1.79 8.63 -9.21
CA ILE A 186 2.68 9.60 -8.57
C ILE A 186 3.11 10.69 -9.55
N ASN A 187 3.61 10.32 -10.73
CA ASN A 187 4.02 11.27 -11.76
C ASN A 187 2.85 12.16 -12.20
N TYR A 188 1.64 11.59 -12.30
CA TYR A 188 0.44 12.37 -12.61
C TYR A 188 0.13 13.41 -11.51
N TRP A 189 0.16 13.02 -10.24
CA TRP A 189 -0.09 13.94 -9.11
C TRP A 189 1.00 15.01 -8.96
N GLN A 190 2.27 14.65 -9.17
CA GLN A 190 3.37 15.62 -9.16
C GLN A 190 3.19 16.73 -10.20
N ASN A 191 2.65 16.38 -11.38
CA ASN A 191 2.39 17.32 -12.46
C ASN A 191 1.01 18.00 -12.38
N ASN A 192 0.14 17.58 -11.45
CA ASN A 192 -1.22 18.10 -11.25
C ASN A 192 -1.54 18.20 -9.74
N PRO A 193 -0.88 19.14 -9.01
CA PRO A 193 -1.03 19.29 -7.57
C PRO A 193 -2.40 19.84 -7.15
#